data_AF-A0AAP3AM50-F1
#
_entry.id   AF-A0AAP3AM50-F1
#
_cell.length_a   1.000
_cell.length_b   1.000
_cell.length_c   1.000
_cell.angle_alpha   90.00
_cell.angle_beta   90.00
_cell.angle_gamma   90.00
#
_symmetry.space_group_name_H-M   'P 1'
#
loop_
_entity.id
_entity.type
_entity.pdbx_description
1 polymer ?
#
loop_
_entity_poly.entity_id
_entity_poly.type
_entity_poly.pdbx_seq_one_letter_code
_entity_poly.pdbx_strand_id
1 'polypeptide(L)'
;MTTENNFIEIFKCKYLVNAEYLKDILSENKIGALINYENNGILVKNPDIKVALEIISTQDIDESETIDQENFMTEYKEWNDNNLNPGHYLGGNIPFFIKTRSNHLFFGVATLGFFILQAITLIYSSNFSFWNIIFTILTFLAGVNFMIPWFNYQNEKKRKKDNK
;
A
#
# COMPACT_ATOMS: atom_id res chain seq x y z
N MET A 1 -54.07 5.34 24.11
CA MET A 1 -52.88 5.39 24.97
C MET A 1 -51.66 5.27 24.09
N THR A 2 -51.01 6.39 23.81
CA THR A 2 -49.79 6.46 23.01
C THR A 2 -48.63 5.96 23.86
N THR A 3 -48.19 4.72 23.63
CA THR A 3 -46.95 4.20 24.19
C THR A 3 -45.81 5.02 23.61
N GLU A 4 -45.26 5.94 24.41
CA GLU A 4 -44.00 6.61 24.11
C GLU A 4 -42.96 5.53 23.78
N ASN A 5 -42.46 5.54 22.56
CA ASN A 5 -41.33 4.70 22.13
C ASN A 5 -40.07 5.21 22.85
N ASN A 6 -39.96 4.93 24.14
CA ASN A 6 -38.79 5.29 24.94
C ASN A 6 -37.67 4.30 24.62
N PHE A 7 -36.83 4.71 23.68
CA PHE A 7 -35.55 4.09 23.42
C PHE A 7 -34.56 4.51 24.51
N ILE A 8 -33.87 3.54 25.09
CA ILE A 8 -32.90 3.75 26.18
C ILE A 8 -31.53 3.29 25.68
N GLU A 9 -30.49 4.04 26.05
CA GLU A 9 -29.11 3.70 25.73
C GLU A 9 -28.66 2.55 26.64
N ILE A 10 -28.25 1.43 26.03
CA ILE A 10 -27.89 0.20 26.76
C ILE A 10 -26.39 -0.10 26.73
N PHE A 11 -25.69 0.36 25.71
CA PHE A 11 -24.28 0.03 25.48
C PHE A 11 -23.61 1.12 24.65
N LYS A 12 -22.35 1.44 24.95
CA LYS A 12 -21.58 2.46 24.26
C LYS A 12 -20.32 1.84 23.69
N CYS A 13 -20.12 1.98 22.38
CA CYS A 13 -18.93 1.48 21.69
C CYS A 13 -17.88 2.60 21.60
N LYS A 14 -16.61 2.22 21.61
CA LYS A 14 -15.50 3.15 21.32
C LYS A 14 -15.51 3.56 19.85
N TYR A 15 -15.83 2.64 18.95
CA TYR A 15 -15.85 2.87 17.50
C TYR A 15 -17.26 2.77 16.92
N LEU A 16 -17.60 3.65 15.97
CA LEU A 16 -18.90 3.65 15.30
C LEU A 16 -19.18 2.34 14.54
N VAL A 17 -18.15 1.76 13.91
CA VAL A 17 -18.26 0.50 13.15
C VAL A 17 -18.75 -0.64 14.04
N ASN A 18 -18.30 -0.69 15.30
CA ASN A 18 -18.76 -1.69 16.26
C ASN A 18 -20.23 -1.47 16.65
N ALA A 19 -20.66 -0.22 16.77
CA ALA A 19 -22.06 0.10 17.03
C ALA A 19 -22.98 -0.27 15.84
N GLU A 20 -22.51 -0.06 14.61
CA GLU A 20 -23.21 -0.49 13.39
C GLU A 20 -23.31 -2.02 13.32
N TYR A 21 -22.21 -2.72 13.56
CA TYR A 21 -22.17 -4.18 13.61
C TYR A 21 -23.16 -4.74 14.65
N LEU A 22 -23.16 -4.20 15.87
CA LEU A 22 -24.07 -4.64 16.92
C LEU A 22 -25.54 -4.32 16.58
N LYS A 23 -25.82 -3.20 15.92
CA LYS A 23 -27.17 -2.89 15.45
C LYS A 23 -27.66 -3.93 14.44
N ASP A 24 -26.80 -4.35 13.52
CA ASP A 24 -27.14 -5.36 12.52
C ASP A 24 -27.42 -6.71 13.19
N ILE A 25 -26.62 -7.14 14.16
CA ILE A 25 -26.86 -8.36 14.95
C ILE A 25 -28.20 -8.28 15.70
N LEU A 26 -28.51 -7.15 16.34
CA LEU A 26 -29.77 -6.97 17.04
C LEU A 26 -30.95 -7.03 16.06
N SER A 27 -30.80 -6.45 14.87
CA SER A 27 -31.79 -6.51 13.79
C SER A 27 -32.03 -7.95 13.31
N GLU A 28 -30.97 -8.74 13.13
CA GLU A 28 -31.07 -10.17 12.79
C GLU A 28 -31.84 -10.97 13.84
N ASN A 29 -31.69 -10.60 15.12
CA ASN A 29 -32.44 -11.16 16.24
C ASN A 29 -33.83 -10.54 16.45
N LYS A 30 -34.32 -9.76 15.47
CA LYS A 30 -35.63 -9.08 15.48
C LYS A 30 -35.80 -8.03 16.59
N ILE A 31 -34.70 -7.49 17.09
CA ILE A 31 -34.69 -6.40 18.08
C ILE A 31 -34.49 -5.08 17.35
N GLY A 32 -35.43 -4.15 17.53
CA GLY A 32 -35.34 -2.81 16.95
C GLY A 32 -34.33 -1.94 17.70
N ALA A 33 -33.13 -1.76 17.14
CA ALA A 33 -32.07 -0.91 17.68
C ALA A 33 -31.84 0.37 16.84
N LEU A 34 -31.54 1.47 17.52
CA LEU A 34 -31.10 2.74 16.93
C LEU A 34 -29.69 3.07 17.41
N ILE A 35 -28.95 3.85 16.63
CA ILE A 35 -27.61 4.32 17.02
C ILE A 35 -27.68 5.81 17.32
N ASN A 36 -27.14 6.20 18.47
CA ASN A 36 -26.80 7.58 18.78
C ASN A 36 -25.42 7.89 18.19
N TYR A 37 -25.39 8.51 17.01
CA TYR A 37 -24.15 8.82 16.30
C TYR A 37 -23.25 9.83 17.01
N GLU A 38 -23.76 10.63 17.95
CA GLU A 38 -22.93 11.58 18.71
C GLU A 38 -22.03 10.87 19.72
N ASN A 39 -22.52 9.76 20.29
CA ASN A 39 -21.85 9.04 21.37
C ASN A 39 -21.51 7.59 21.03
N ASN A 40 -21.76 7.13 19.79
CA ASN A 40 -21.63 5.71 19.39
C ASN A 40 -22.42 4.76 20.32
N GLY A 41 -23.57 5.23 20.81
CA GLY A 41 -24.42 4.51 21.77
C GLY A 41 -25.51 3.70 21.07
N ILE A 42 -25.81 2.52 21.58
CA ILE A 42 -26.88 1.64 21.09
C ILE A 42 -28.13 1.87 21.93
N LEU A 43 -29.22 2.22 21.25
CA LEU A 43 -30.52 2.55 21.81
C LEU A 43 -31.51 1.42 21.50
N VAL A 44 -32.15 0.85 22.52
CA VAL A 44 -33.13 -0.25 22.38
C VAL A 44 -34.39 0.08 23.16
N LYS A 45 -35.54 -0.49 22.76
CA LYS A 45 -36.79 -0.33 23.49
C LYS A 45 -36.75 -1.04 24.84
N ASN A 46 -37.37 -0.45 25.86
CA ASN A 46 -37.51 -1.01 27.22
C ASN A 46 -37.75 -2.54 27.33
N PRO A 47 -38.70 -3.15 26.61
CA PRO A 47 -38.96 -4.59 26.73
C PRO A 47 -37.79 -5.47 26.27
N ASP A 48 -36.95 -4.98 25.37
CA ASP A 48 -35.92 -5.77 24.69
C ASP A 48 -34.52 -5.58 25.30
N ILE A 49 -34.36 -4.72 26.31
CA ILE A 49 -33.08 -4.36 26.93
C ILE A 49 -32.31 -5.60 27.43
N LYS A 50 -32.99 -6.49 28.15
CA LYS A 50 -32.34 -7.65 28.77
C LYS A 50 -31.80 -8.61 27.72
N VAL A 51 -32.59 -8.86 26.67
CA VAL A 51 -32.22 -9.76 25.57
C VAL A 51 -31.10 -9.15 24.73
N ALA A 52 -31.16 -7.83 24.47
CA ALA A 52 -30.14 -7.13 23.72
C ALA A 52 -28.77 -7.14 24.44
N LEU A 53 -28.74 -6.92 25.76
CA LEU A 53 -27.49 -6.99 26.54
C LEU A 53 -26.89 -8.40 26.54
N GLU A 54 -27.72 -9.43 26.63
CA GLU A 54 -27.28 -10.82 26.55
C GLU A 54 -26.62 -11.10 25.20
N ILE A 55 -27.26 -10.71 24.09
CA ILE A 55 -26.70 -10.86 22.74
C ILE A 55 -25.39 -10.08 22.61
N ILE A 56 -25.34 -8.81 23.01
CA ILE A 56 -24.12 -7.99 22.94
C ILE A 56 -22.97 -8.65 23.71
N SER A 57 -23.24 -9.20 24.91
CA SER A 57 -22.21 -9.85 25.72
C SER A 57 -21.64 -11.15 25.10
N THR A 58 -22.36 -11.77 24.16
CA THR A 58 -21.84 -12.92 23.40
C THR A 58 -20.93 -12.52 22.25
N GLN A 59 -20.99 -11.26 21.82
CA GLN A 59 -20.12 -10.74 20.76
C GLN A 59 -18.82 -10.29 21.43
N ASP A 60 -17.77 -11.07 21.25
CA ASP A 60 -16.42 -10.78 21.75
C ASP A 60 -15.80 -9.62 20.93
N ILE A 61 -16.29 -8.40 21.17
CA ILE A 61 -15.85 -7.20 20.48
C ILE A 61 -14.62 -6.66 21.20
N ASP A 62 -13.46 -6.88 20.58
CA ASP A 62 -12.22 -6.28 21.02
C ASP A 62 -12.14 -4.80 20.61
N GLU A 63 -12.19 -3.90 21.59
CA GLU A 63 -11.96 -2.46 21.40
C GLU A 63 -10.61 -1.98 21.97
N SER A 64 -9.78 -2.93 22.42
CA SER A 64 -8.50 -2.67 23.09
C SER A 64 -7.42 -2.21 22.12
N GLU A 65 -7.39 -2.76 20.91
CA GLU A 65 -6.43 -2.38 19.88
C GLU A 65 -6.98 -1.21 19.04
N THR A 66 -6.34 -0.05 19.17
CA THR A 66 -6.33 0.94 18.09
C THR A 66 -5.34 0.45 17.05
N ILE A 67 -5.78 0.27 15.80
CA ILE A 67 -4.83 0.35 14.67
C ILE A 67 -4.21 1.74 14.79
N ASP A 68 -2.97 1.80 15.26
CA ASP A 68 -2.25 3.05 15.36
C ASP A 68 -2.14 3.61 13.94
N GLN A 69 -2.87 4.70 13.66
CA GLN A 69 -2.99 5.27 12.32
C GLN A 69 -1.60 5.66 11.78
N GLU A 70 -0.64 5.96 12.65
CA GLU A 70 0.76 6.17 12.25
C GLU A 70 1.39 4.90 11.68
N ASN A 71 1.10 3.73 12.26
CA ASN A 71 1.62 2.45 11.78
C ASN A 71 1.00 2.06 10.43
N PHE A 72 -0.31 2.28 10.25
CA PHE A 72 -0.98 2.00 8.96
C PHE A 72 -0.38 2.83 7.81
N MET A 73 -0.13 4.12 8.04
CA MET A 73 0.49 4.98 7.04
C MET A 73 1.95 4.61 6.79
N THR A 74 2.64 4.09 7.81
CA THR A 74 4.03 3.64 7.69
C THR A 74 4.13 2.37 6.86
N GLU A 75 3.28 1.37 7.12
CA GLU A 75 3.23 0.13 6.33
C GLU A 75 2.79 0.38 4.89
N TYR A 76 1.81 1.25 4.67
CA TYR A 76 1.40 1.63 3.31
C TYR A 76 2.52 2.31 2.54
N LYS A 77 3.26 3.21 3.19
CA LYS A 77 4.40 3.89 2.59
C LYS A 77 5.54 2.91 2.29
N GLU A 78 5.84 2.01 3.22
CA GLU A 78 6.83 0.94 3.01
C GLU A 78 6.45 0.04 1.84
N TRP A 79 5.16 -0.33 1.73
CA TRP A 79 4.63 -1.07 0.61
C TRP A 79 4.78 -0.33 -0.71
N ASN A 80 4.35 0.92 -0.76
CA ASN A 80 4.46 1.72 -1.98
C ASN A 80 5.92 1.92 -2.43
N ASP A 81 6.84 2.08 -1.49
CA ASP A 81 8.26 2.28 -1.80
C ASP A 81 8.96 0.99 -2.24
N ASN A 82 8.47 -0.19 -1.84
CA ASN A 82 9.15 -1.47 -2.06
C ASN A 82 8.35 -2.52 -2.86
N ASN A 83 7.14 -2.22 -3.34
CA ASN A 83 6.29 -3.20 -4.04
C ASN A 83 6.92 -3.75 -5.33
N LEU A 84 7.79 -2.99 -5.99
CA LEU A 84 8.57 -3.41 -7.17
C LEU A 84 9.92 -4.04 -6.81
N ASN A 85 10.24 -4.16 -5.52
CA ASN A 85 11.45 -4.81 -5.05
C ASN A 85 11.11 -6.24 -4.57
N PRO A 86 11.22 -7.25 -5.44
CA PRO A 86 10.88 -8.63 -5.09
C PRO A 86 11.74 -9.19 -3.94
N GLY A 87 12.91 -8.61 -3.66
CA GLY A 87 13.74 -9.01 -2.52
C GLY A 87 13.18 -8.57 -1.15
N HIS A 88 12.45 -7.45 -1.11
CA HIS A 88 11.97 -6.85 0.14
C HIS A 88 10.97 -7.74 0.88
N TYR A 89 10.01 -8.34 0.16
CA TYR A 89 8.94 -9.16 0.75
C TYR A 89 9.22 -10.66 0.77
N LEU A 90 10.23 -11.14 0.03
CA LEU A 90 10.57 -12.56 -0.06
C LEU A 90 11.70 -12.97 0.91
N GLY A 91 12.00 -12.14 1.92
CA GLY A 91 13.02 -12.44 2.94
C GLY A 91 14.45 -12.50 2.38
N GLY A 92 14.65 -11.95 1.19
CA GLY A 92 15.93 -11.99 0.50
C GLY A 92 16.48 -10.58 0.35
N ASN A 93 17.53 -10.27 1.13
CA ASN A 93 18.64 -9.54 0.53
C ASN A 93 19.08 -10.39 -0.67
N ILE A 94 18.44 -10.27 -1.84
CA ILE A 94 18.85 -10.97 -3.04
C ILE A 94 20.16 -10.28 -3.40
N PRO A 95 21.33 -10.86 -3.06
CA PRO A 95 22.60 -10.18 -3.30
C PRO A 95 22.80 -9.97 -4.80
N PHE A 96 22.06 -10.70 -5.62
CA PHE A 96 22.10 -10.61 -7.07
C PHE A 96 21.76 -9.22 -7.60
N PHE A 97 20.73 -8.53 -7.11
CA PHE A 97 20.32 -7.23 -7.65
C PHE A 97 21.27 -6.08 -7.23
N ILE A 98 21.73 -6.06 -5.98
CA ILE A 98 22.71 -5.06 -5.51
C ILE A 98 24.09 -5.31 -6.14
N LYS A 99 24.51 -6.58 -6.26
CA LYS A 99 25.79 -6.94 -6.91
C LYS A 99 25.75 -6.61 -8.40
N THR A 100 24.62 -6.81 -9.08
CA THR A 100 24.46 -6.41 -10.48
C THR A 100 24.32 -4.90 -10.67
N ARG A 101 23.67 -4.14 -9.75
CA ARG A 101 23.65 -2.66 -9.80
C ARG A 101 25.05 -2.07 -9.94
N SER A 102 26.05 -2.68 -9.31
CA SER A 102 27.43 -2.19 -9.42
C SER A 102 28.02 -2.29 -10.83
N ASN A 103 27.56 -3.28 -11.61
CA ASN A 103 27.98 -3.51 -12.99
C ASN A 103 27.09 -2.77 -14.01
N HIS A 104 25.98 -2.15 -13.59
CA HIS A 104 25.08 -1.43 -14.50
C HIS A 104 25.77 -0.25 -15.18
N LEU A 105 26.76 0.38 -14.55
CA LEU A 105 27.59 1.39 -15.21
C LEU A 105 28.35 0.80 -16.41
N PHE A 106 28.95 -0.38 -16.25
CA PHE A 106 29.66 -1.05 -17.34
C PHE A 106 28.71 -1.39 -18.49
N PHE A 107 27.55 -1.96 -18.19
CA PHE A 107 26.53 -2.26 -19.21
C PHE A 107 25.98 -0.99 -19.88
N GLY A 108 25.76 0.08 -19.12
CA GLY A 108 25.35 1.38 -19.66
C GLY A 108 26.39 1.96 -20.61
N VAL A 109 27.66 2.02 -20.21
CA VAL A 109 28.76 2.52 -21.03
C VAL A 109 28.96 1.66 -22.28
N ALA A 110 28.93 0.32 -22.16
CA ALA A 110 29.06 -0.58 -23.30
C ALA A 110 27.90 -0.38 -24.30
N THR A 111 26.67 -0.29 -23.80
CA THR A 111 25.47 -0.07 -24.64
C THR A 111 25.51 1.30 -25.35
N LEU A 112 25.96 2.35 -24.65
CA LEU A 112 26.16 3.67 -25.26
C LEU A 112 27.30 3.69 -26.28
N GLY A 113 28.37 2.92 -26.05
CA GLY A 113 29.42 2.69 -27.04
C GLY A 113 28.88 2.03 -28.32
N PHE A 114 28.04 1.00 -28.17
CA PHE A 114 27.32 0.39 -29.29
C PHE A 114 26.38 1.37 -29.99
N PHE A 115 25.68 2.24 -29.26
CA PHE A 115 24.86 3.30 -29.84
C PHE A 115 25.69 4.25 -30.70
N ILE A 116 26.87 4.68 -30.25
CA ILE A 116 27.76 5.56 -31.03
C ILE A 116 28.19 4.87 -32.32
N LEU A 117 28.59 3.59 -32.25
CA LEU A 117 28.94 2.81 -33.44
C LEU A 117 27.75 2.71 -34.41
N GLN A 118 26.54 2.42 -33.91
CA GLN A 118 25.32 2.39 -34.72
C GLN A 118 25.04 3.74 -35.38
N ALA A 119 25.15 4.85 -34.64
CA ALA A 119 24.96 6.20 -35.16
C ALA A 119 25.97 6.55 -36.27
N ILE A 120 27.24 6.17 -36.09
CA ILE A 120 28.27 6.33 -37.13
C ILE A 120 27.89 5.52 -38.37
N THR A 121 27.55 4.23 -38.20
CA THR A 121 27.15 3.39 -39.34
C THR A 121 25.91 3.93 -40.08
N LEU A 122 24.98 4.56 -39.36
CA LEU A 122 23.81 5.19 -39.97
C LEU A 122 24.17 6.39 -40.84
N ILE A 123 25.15 7.21 -40.43
CA ILE A 123 25.60 8.39 -41.19
C ILE A 123 26.30 7.97 -42.48
N TYR A 124 27.07 6.88 -42.45
CA TYR A 124 27.85 6.40 -43.60
C TYR A 124 27.12 5.37 -44.46
N SER A 125 25.96 4.87 -44.03
CA SER A 125 25.19 3.91 -44.82
C SER A 125 24.45 4.61 -45.96
N SER A 126 24.67 4.14 -47.18
CA SER A 126 23.89 4.55 -48.36
C SER A 126 22.46 3.99 -48.37
N ASN A 127 22.18 2.97 -47.55
CA ASN A 127 20.88 2.32 -47.44
C ASN A 127 20.34 2.48 -46.02
N PHE A 128 19.32 3.32 -45.88
CA PHE A 128 18.71 3.62 -44.60
C PHE A 128 17.30 3.03 -44.53
N SER A 129 17.04 2.26 -43.46
CA SER A 129 15.73 1.70 -43.18
C SER A 129 15.16 2.34 -41.91
N PHE A 130 13.83 2.50 -41.87
CA PHE A 130 13.10 2.94 -40.68
C PHE A 130 13.45 2.09 -39.44
N TRP A 131 13.68 0.79 -39.63
CA TRP A 131 14.07 -0.11 -38.54
C TRP A 131 15.41 0.28 -37.90
N ASN A 132 16.37 0.77 -38.68
CA ASN A 132 17.67 1.16 -38.15
C ASN A 132 17.55 2.37 -37.21
N ILE A 133 16.63 3.30 -37.50
CA ILE A 133 16.29 4.42 -36.60
C ILE A 133 15.71 3.89 -35.29
N ILE A 134 14.70 3.01 -35.39
CA ILE A 134 14.04 2.45 -34.21
C ILE A 134 15.07 1.73 -33.32
N PHE A 135 15.91 0.87 -33.89
CA PHE A 135 16.91 0.14 -33.12
C PHE A 135 17.95 1.07 -32.49
N THR A 136 18.32 2.16 -33.17
CA THR A 136 19.22 3.17 -32.61
C THR A 136 18.59 3.90 -31.43
N ILE A 137 17.32 4.31 -31.53
CA ILE A 137 16.56 4.93 -30.43
C ILE A 137 16.43 3.96 -29.25
N LEU A 138 16.07 2.69 -29.52
CA LEU A 138 15.94 1.67 -28.48
C LEU A 138 17.27 1.39 -27.77
N THR A 139 18.38 1.33 -28.51
CA THR A 139 19.72 1.14 -27.93
C THR A 139 20.09 2.32 -27.03
N PHE A 140 19.77 3.54 -27.43
CA PHE A 140 19.98 4.73 -26.59
C PHE A 140 19.15 4.66 -25.31
N LEU A 141 17.85 4.37 -25.41
CA LEU A 141 16.95 4.25 -24.26
C LEU A 141 17.40 3.14 -23.30
N ALA A 142 17.83 1.99 -23.83
CA ALA A 142 18.38 0.90 -23.03
C ALA A 142 19.64 1.34 -22.28
N GLY A 143 20.57 2.05 -22.94
CA GLY A 143 21.77 2.59 -22.33
C GLY A 143 21.47 3.56 -21.18
N VAL A 144 20.54 4.49 -21.38
CA VAL A 144 20.07 5.42 -20.33
C VAL A 144 19.41 4.65 -19.17
N ASN A 145 18.60 3.64 -19.46
CA ASN A 145 17.93 2.84 -18.44
C ASN A 145 18.93 2.09 -17.55
N PHE A 146 20.06 1.61 -18.09
CA PHE A 146 21.12 1.03 -17.25
C PHE A 146 21.81 2.06 -16.34
N MET A 147 21.88 3.34 -16.74
CA MET A 147 22.54 4.38 -15.95
C MET A 147 21.72 4.82 -14.73
N ILE A 148 20.39 4.83 -14.82
CA ILE A 148 19.49 5.29 -13.75
C ILE A 148 19.67 4.49 -12.44
N PRO A 149 19.62 3.14 -12.44
CA PRO A 149 19.88 2.34 -11.24
C PRO A 149 21.27 2.55 -10.63
N TRP A 150 22.29 2.82 -11.45
CA TRP A 150 23.63 3.11 -10.97
C TRP A 150 23.72 4.45 -10.23
N PHE A 151 23.10 5.51 -10.76
CA PHE A 151 23.03 6.80 -10.08
C PHE A 151 22.27 6.69 -8.75
N ASN A 152 21.15 5.96 -8.74
CA ASN A 152 20.39 5.70 -7.51
C ASN A 152 21.24 4.94 -6.48
N TYR A 153 21.98 3.91 -6.90
CA TYR A 153 22.90 3.19 -6.04
C TYR A 153 23.99 4.08 -5.42
N GLN A 154 24.59 4.98 -6.20
CA GLN A 154 25.61 5.92 -5.69
C GLN A 154 25.01 6.89 -4.65
N ASN A 155 23.79 7.37 -4.88
CA ASN A 155 23.09 8.26 -3.95
C ASN A 155 22.74 7.55 -2.63
N GLU A 156 22.24 6.31 -2.70
CA GLU A 156 21.98 5.47 -1.53
C GLU A 156 23.27 5.23 -0.72
N LYS A 157 24.38 4.95 -1.40
CA LYS A 157 25.69 4.71 -0.76
C LYS A 157 26.23 5.95 -0.04
N LYS A 158 26.05 7.15 -0.62
CA LYS A 158 26.42 8.42 0.01
C LYS A 158 25.60 8.68 1.28
N ARG A 159 24.28 8.57 1.20
CA ARG A 159 23.38 8.76 2.37
C ARG A 159 23.72 7.83 3.55
N LYS A 160 24.09 6.58 3.27
CA LYS A 160 24.52 5.61 4.31
C LYS A 160 25.86 5.95 4.94
N LYS A 161 26.71 6.74 4.26
CA LYS A 161 28.01 7.17 4.75
C LYS A 161 27.91 8.45 5.61
N ASP A 162 26.93 9.30 5.34
CA ASP A 162 26.69 10.54 6.07
C ASP A 162 25.92 10.32 7.39
N ASN A 163 25.17 9.21 7.50
CA ASN A 163 24.42 8.81 8.69
C ASN A 163 25.20 7.92 9.67
N LYS A 164 26.52 7.77 9.50
CA LYS A 164 27.39 6.89 10.30
C LYS A 164 28.58 7.66 10.84
#